data_AF-A0A7S3LHD4-F1
#
_entry.id   AF-A0A7S3LHD4-F1
#
_cell.length_a   1.000
_cell.length_b   1.000
_cell.length_c   1.000
_cell.angle_alpha   90.00
_cell.angle_beta   90.00
_cell.angle_gamma   90.00
#
_symmetry.space_group_name_H-M   'P 1'
#
loop_
_entity.id
_entity.type
_entity.pdbx_description
1 polymer ?
#
loop_
_entity_poly.entity_id
_entity_poly.type
_entity_poly.pdbx_seq_one_letter_code
_entity_poly.pdbx_strand_id
1 'polypeptide(L)'
;RPEKYLARGSDKALVTDYIFITIRQMALCHALPEDLSARGKKTKMMQVGFAGFCCRFCQDAAGGTSVSYMMGSCRSFLSAADNLGSAITNSFTQHIQKCRYVPHAIQKAMGVFKRIHQRQMGFLPYGAQRRFFHLLWDRLREADKSTEEVEASLPPKVEPPANGTLVTGGDQNRNVESAMEIEKPELNGCHKTVESLPTERPVNFPESSDEATRRVLP
;
A
#
# COMPACT_ATOMS: atom_id res chain seq x y z
N ARG A 1 -12.56 -0.38 -16.98
CA ARG A 1 -11.10 -0.64 -17.03
C ARG A 1 -10.70 -1.55 -15.87
N PRO A 2 -10.43 -2.84 -16.13
CA PRO A 2 -10.03 -3.80 -15.10
C PRO A 2 -8.64 -3.55 -14.48
N GLU A 3 -7.81 -2.68 -15.08
CA GLU A 3 -6.46 -2.35 -14.59
C GLU A 3 -6.37 -1.11 -13.69
N LYS A 4 -7.50 -0.45 -13.37
CA LYS A 4 -7.48 0.78 -12.55
C LYS A 4 -7.27 0.53 -11.04
N TYR A 5 -7.39 -0.72 -10.58
CA TYR A 5 -7.43 -1.07 -9.15
C TYR A 5 -6.41 -2.16 -8.81
N LEU A 6 -5.76 -2.03 -7.65
CA LEU A 6 -4.89 -3.10 -7.10
C LEU A 6 -5.67 -4.37 -6.72
N ALA A 7 -6.93 -4.21 -6.30
CA ALA A 7 -7.84 -5.32 -6.05
C ALA A 7 -8.47 -5.84 -7.35
N ARG A 8 -8.38 -7.15 -7.57
CA ARG A 8 -9.02 -7.89 -8.66
C ARG A 8 -10.32 -8.53 -8.16
N GLY A 9 -11.26 -8.84 -9.07
CA GLY A 9 -12.53 -9.46 -8.70
C GLY A 9 -12.37 -10.80 -7.98
N SER A 10 -11.39 -11.61 -8.41
CA SER A 10 -11.03 -12.89 -7.80
C SER A 10 -10.59 -12.79 -6.34
N ASP A 11 -10.10 -11.62 -5.92
CA ASP A 11 -9.62 -11.43 -4.55
C ASP A 11 -10.78 -11.43 -3.53
N LYS A 12 -12.01 -11.16 -4.00
CA LYS A 12 -13.21 -11.09 -3.16
C LYS A 12 -13.47 -12.38 -2.38
N ALA A 13 -13.04 -13.54 -2.91
CA ALA A 13 -13.14 -14.83 -2.24
C ALA A 13 -12.12 -15.03 -1.10
N LEU A 14 -11.04 -14.25 -1.08
CA LEU A 14 -9.92 -14.43 -0.14
C LEU A 14 -9.97 -13.46 1.05
N VAL A 15 -10.81 -12.43 0.96
CA VAL A 15 -10.90 -11.37 1.96
C VAL A 15 -12.33 -10.97 2.27
N THR A 16 -12.50 -10.37 3.44
CA THR A 16 -13.75 -9.74 3.86
C THR A 16 -14.09 -8.53 3.00
N ASP A 17 -15.35 -8.11 2.99
CA ASP A 17 -15.77 -6.90 2.27
C ASP A 17 -15.06 -5.65 2.79
N TYR A 18 -14.77 -5.61 4.09
CA TYR A 18 -14.03 -4.52 4.72
C TYR A 18 -12.63 -4.36 4.13
N ILE A 19 -11.91 -5.47 3.94
CA ILE A 19 -10.57 -5.45 3.35
C ILE A 19 -10.67 -5.21 1.85
N PHE A 20 -11.61 -5.86 1.16
CA PHE A 20 -11.80 -5.69 -0.28
C PHE A 20 -12.08 -4.22 -0.66
N ILE A 21 -13.05 -3.58 -0.01
CA ILE A 21 -13.37 -2.18 -0.27
C ILE A 21 -12.20 -1.26 0.08
N THR A 22 -11.45 -1.56 1.14
CA THR A 22 -10.25 -0.81 1.52
C THR A 22 -9.25 -0.82 0.36
N ILE A 23 -8.94 -1.99 -0.17
CA ILE A 23 -7.88 -2.15 -1.18
C ILE A 23 -8.31 -1.59 -2.55
N ARG A 24 -9.61 -1.57 -2.85
CA ARG A 24 -10.12 -0.85 -4.01
C ARG A 24 -9.86 0.66 -3.97
N GLN A 25 -9.61 1.24 -2.80
CA GLN A 25 -9.28 2.67 -2.70
C GLN A 25 -7.78 2.93 -2.84
N MET A 26 -6.97 1.87 -2.95
CA MET A 26 -5.53 1.98 -3.17
C MET A 26 -5.26 2.19 -4.67
N ALA A 27 -4.26 3.01 -4.96
CA ALA A 27 -3.63 3.12 -6.26
C ALA A 27 -2.14 2.81 -6.13
N LEU A 28 -1.57 2.31 -7.23
CA LEU A 28 -0.14 2.03 -7.32
C LEU A 28 0.64 3.34 -7.34
N CYS A 29 1.72 3.40 -6.56
CA CYS A 29 2.66 4.52 -6.63
C CYS A 29 4.09 4.02 -6.46
N HIS A 30 5.05 4.76 -7.02
CA HIS A 30 6.47 4.44 -6.95
C HIS A 30 7.20 5.38 -6.00
N ALA A 31 8.18 4.86 -5.29
CA ALA A 31 9.05 5.62 -4.42
C ALA A 31 9.80 6.67 -5.23
N LEU A 32 9.76 7.92 -4.75
CA LEU A 32 10.51 9.03 -5.32
C LEU A 32 11.70 9.36 -4.40
N PRO A 33 12.71 10.09 -4.89
CA PRO A 33 13.84 10.51 -4.06
C PRO A 33 13.42 11.20 -2.76
N GLU A 34 12.34 11.98 -2.78
CA GLU A 34 11.83 12.70 -1.61
C GLU A 34 11.18 11.77 -0.56
N ASP A 35 10.62 10.63 -0.99
CA ASP A 35 10.04 9.64 -0.07
C ASP A 35 11.13 8.94 0.77
N LEU A 36 12.35 8.88 0.21
CA LEU A 36 13.49 8.23 0.83
C LEU A 36 14.15 9.16 1.87
N SER A 37 14.28 10.45 1.54
CA SER A 37 14.91 11.44 2.42
C SER A 37 14.09 11.67 3.70
N ALA A 38 12.76 11.60 3.63
CA ALA A 38 11.86 11.82 4.76
C ALA A 38 11.84 10.71 5.82
N ARG A 39 12.33 9.49 5.53
CA ARG A 39 12.16 8.30 6.42
C ARG A 39 13.43 7.84 7.15
N GLY A 40 14.58 8.47 6.93
CA GLY A 40 15.82 8.20 7.69
C GLY A 40 16.37 6.77 7.55
N LYS A 41 16.94 6.20 8.61
CA LYS A 41 17.70 4.92 8.58
C LYS A 41 16.86 3.65 8.28
N LYS A 42 15.53 3.69 8.40
CA LYS A 42 14.62 2.55 8.11
C LYS A 42 14.46 2.26 6.61
N THR A 43 15.06 3.09 5.77
CA THR A 43 14.90 3.10 4.31
C THR A 43 15.99 2.31 3.59
N LYS A 44 16.93 1.67 4.30
CA LYS A 44 18.09 0.97 3.69
C LYS A 44 17.73 -0.08 2.62
N MET A 45 16.51 -0.62 2.63
CA MET A 45 16.05 -1.61 1.65
C MET A 45 15.13 -1.03 0.57
N MET A 46 14.80 0.26 0.65
CA MET A 46 13.89 0.93 -0.28
C MET A 46 14.70 1.81 -1.22
N GLN A 47 14.44 1.66 -2.52
CA GLN A 47 15.10 2.41 -3.58
C GLN A 47 14.09 3.26 -4.35
N VAL A 48 14.56 4.22 -5.15
CA VAL A 48 13.70 4.94 -6.10
C VAL A 48 13.07 3.91 -7.05
N GLY A 49 11.79 4.07 -7.37
CA GLY A 49 11.06 3.12 -8.20
C GLY A 49 10.49 1.92 -7.46
N PHE A 50 10.75 1.80 -6.17
CA PHE A 50 10.12 0.79 -5.34
C PHE A 50 8.60 1.02 -5.25
N ALA A 51 7.82 0.05 -5.69
CA ALA A 51 6.38 0.13 -5.71
C ALA A 51 5.80 0.13 -4.30
N GLY A 52 4.69 0.83 -4.15
CA GLY A 52 3.91 0.91 -2.95
C GLY A 52 2.48 1.28 -3.31
N PHE A 53 1.76 1.79 -2.33
CA PHE A 53 0.39 2.23 -2.57
C PHE A 53 0.11 3.58 -1.92
N CYS A 54 -0.88 4.26 -2.49
CA CYS A 54 -1.42 5.50 -1.98
C CYS A 54 -2.95 5.51 -2.08
N CYS A 55 -3.59 6.54 -1.53
CA CYS A 55 -5.02 6.73 -1.73
C CYS A 55 -5.30 7.27 -3.14
N ARG A 56 -6.12 6.53 -3.91
CA ARG A 56 -6.44 6.89 -5.29
C ARG A 56 -7.14 8.25 -5.40
N PHE A 57 -7.93 8.64 -4.41
CA PHE A 57 -8.64 9.92 -4.44
C PHE A 57 -7.70 11.10 -4.14
N CYS A 58 -6.70 10.90 -3.28
CA CYS A 58 -5.65 11.90 -3.08
C CYS A 58 -4.82 12.06 -4.36
N GLN A 59 -4.50 10.95 -5.03
CA GLN A 59 -3.77 10.97 -6.29
C GLN A 59 -4.57 11.66 -7.41
N ASP A 60 -5.85 11.30 -7.57
CA ASP A 60 -6.73 11.90 -8.58
C ASP A 60 -6.91 13.42 -8.32
N ALA A 61 -7.06 13.83 -7.06
CA ALA A 61 -7.16 15.24 -6.68
C ALA A 61 -5.87 16.05 -6.95
N ALA A 62 -4.71 15.39 -7.04
CA ALA A 62 -3.43 16.00 -7.44
C ALA A 62 -3.25 16.08 -8.97
N GLY A 63 -4.29 15.78 -9.76
CA GLY A 63 -4.23 15.84 -11.22
C GLY A 63 -3.30 14.78 -11.84
N GLY A 64 -3.00 13.69 -11.14
CA GLY A 64 -2.16 12.60 -11.65
C GLY A 64 -0.65 12.90 -11.70
N THR A 65 -0.21 14.11 -11.35
CA THR A 65 1.21 14.44 -11.15
C THR A 65 1.76 13.81 -9.87
N SER A 66 3.08 13.63 -9.80
CA SER A 66 3.76 12.94 -8.69
C SER A 66 3.33 13.52 -7.34
N VAL A 67 2.58 12.71 -6.59
CA VAL A 67 1.86 13.08 -5.35
C VAL A 67 2.80 13.34 -4.16
N SER A 68 4.10 13.54 -4.42
CA SER A 68 5.14 13.80 -3.41
C SER A 68 4.78 15.00 -2.51
N TYR A 69 4.02 15.95 -3.06
CA TYR A 69 3.78 17.25 -2.42
C TYR A 69 2.43 17.41 -1.72
N MET A 70 1.48 16.47 -1.87
CA MET A 70 0.22 16.56 -1.11
C MET A 70 0.36 15.92 0.26
N MET A 71 0.50 16.76 1.30
CA MET A 71 0.29 16.41 2.70
C MET A 71 -1.03 15.63 2.82
N GLY A 72 -0.93 14.31 3.04
CA GLY A 72 -2.11 13.45 3.22
C GLY A 72 -2.36 12.39 2.15
N SER A 73 -1.46 12.19 1.16
CA SER A 73 -1.62 11.11 0.15
C SER A 73 -1.58 9.66 0.71
N CYS A 74 -1.17 9.48 1.98
CA CYS A 74 -0.99 8.17 2.63
C CYS A 74 -0.17 7.19 1.77
N ARG A 75 1.00 7.64 1.33
CA ARG A 75 1.94 6.83 0.56
C ARG A 75 2.67 5.85 1.47
N SER A 76 2.60 4.57 1.15
CA SER A 76 3.21 3.50 1.94
C SER A 76 4.06 2.63 1.05
N PHE A 77 5.34 2.53 1.42
CA PHE A 77 6.35 1.71 0.77
C PHE A 77 6.88 0.76 1.83
N LEU A 78 6.64 -0.53 1.66
CA LEU A 78 6.90 -1.54 2.66
C LEU A 78 8.05 -2.43 2.22
N SER A 79 8.95 -2.77 3.13
CA SER A 79 10.10 -3.64 2.82
C SER A 79 9.80 -5.13 2.92
N ALA A 80 8.65 -5.54 3.48
CA ALA A 80 8.28 -6.94 3.65
C ALA A 80 6.78 -7.17 3.56
N ALA A 81 6.39 -8.36 3.07
CA ALA A 81 5.00 -8.78 2.89
C ALA A 81 4.21 -8.80 4.22
N ASP A 82 4.84 -9.22 5.32
CA ASP A 82 4.17 -9.31 6.63
C ASP A 82 3.70 -7.94 7.15
N ASN A 83 4.39 -6.86 6.76
CA ASN A 83 4.02 -5.51 7.17
C ASN A 83 2.83 -4.97 6.35
N LEU A 84 2.53 -5.55 5.18
CA LEU A 84 1.52 -5.07 4.24
C LEU A 84 0.12 -5.13 4.86
N GLY A 85 -0.19 -6.25 5.52
CA GLY A 85 -1.47 -6.43 6.19
C GLY A 85 -1.72 -5.33 7.22
N SER A 86 -0.77 -5.11 8.13
CA SER A 86 -0.85 -4.08 9.18
C SER A 86 -0.94 -2.66 8.64
N ALA A 87 -0.19 -2.33 7.58
CA ALA A 87 -0.27 -1.00 6.97
C ALA A 87 -1.63 -0.75 6.32
N ILE A 88 -2.20 -1.76 5.65
CA ILE A 88 -3.54 -1.66 5.07
C ILE A 88 -4.59 -1.55 6.17
N THR A 89 -4.60 -2.48 7.13
CA THR A 89 -5.67 -2.58 8.15
C THR A 89 -5.67 -1.43 9.14
N ASN A 90 -4.50 -0.88 9.48
CA ASN A 90 -4.38 0.17 10.48
C ASN A 90 -4.22 1.55 9.84
N SER A 91 -3.09 1.81 9.19
CA SER A 91 -2.73 3.15 8.72
C SER A 91 -3.63 3.61 7.58
N PHE A 92 -3.87 2.75 6.60
CA PHE A 92 -4.61 3.13 5.40
C PHE A 92 -6.12 3.25 5.67
N THR A 93 -6.73 2.35 6.45
CA THR A 93 -8.15 2.49 6.82
C THR A 93 -8.41 3.76 7.62
N GLN A 94 -7.51 4.14 8.54
CA GLN A 94 -7.61 5.40 9.29
C GLN A 94 -7.52 6.61 8.37
N HIS A 95 -6.64 6.56 7.36
CA HIS A 95 -6.60 7.60 6.33
C HIS A 95 -7.93 7.68 5.59
N ILE A 96 -8.47 6.58 5.08
CA ILE A 96 -9.72 6.61 4.29
C ILE A 96 -10.86 7.25 5.08
N GLN A 97 -10.98 6.92 6.37
CA GLN A 97 -12.03 7.45 7.26
C GLN A 97 -11.93 8.96 7.51
N LYS A 98 -10.73 9.56 7.38
CA LYS A 98 -10.49 10.99 7.61
C LYS A 98 -10.22 11.78 6.33
N CYS A 99 -10.04 11.09 5.21
CA CYS A 99 -9.61 11.71 3.97
C CYS A 99 -10.75 12.51 3.33
N ARG A 100 -10.55 13.81 3.18
CA ARG A 100 -11.51 14.73 2.55
C ARG A 100 -11.82 14.42 1.08
N TYR A 101 -10.92 13.71 0.39
CA TYR A 101 -11.09 13.37 -1.02
C TYR A 101 -11.86 12.06 -1.24
N VAL A 102 -11.98 11.22 -0.21
CA VAL A 102 -12.74 9.97 -0.31
C VAL A 102 -14.24 10.31 -0.28
N PRO A 103 -15.04 9.83 -1.25
CA PRO A 103 -16.49 9.98 -1.22
C PRO A 103 -17.12 9.47 0.08
N HIS A 104 -18.03 10.25 0.65
CA HIS A 104 -18.71 9.91 1.90
C HIS A 104 -19.43 8.55 1.86
N ALA A 105 -19.97 8.16 0.70
CA ALA A 105 -20.57 6.84 0.50
C ALA A 105 -19.60 5.69 0.80
N ILE A 106 -18.33 5.83 0.44
CA ILE A 106 -17.29 4.82 0.69
C ILE A 106 -16.90 4.80 2.18
N GLN A 107 -16.77 5.98 2.79
CA GLN A 107 -16.48 6.09 4.23
C GLN A 107 -17.59 5.43 5.07
N LYS A 108 -18.86 5.69 4.73
CA LYS A 108 -20.02 5.06 5.36
C LYS A 108 -20.02 3.55 5.16
N ALA A 109 -19.83 3.08 3.92
CA ALA A 109 -19.76 1.65 3.60
C ALA A 109 -18.65 0.94 4.39
N MET A 110 -17.48 1.56 4.51
CA MET A 110 -16.40 1.03 5.35
C MET A 110 -16.79 0.89 6.82
N GLY A 111 -17.52 1.86 7.39
CA GLY A 111 -18.03 1.78 8.75
C GLY A 111 -18.99 0.61 8.95
N VAL A 112 -19.85 0.34 7.95
CA VAL A 112 -20.75 -0.81 7.96
C VAL A 112 -19.97 -2.12 7.84
N PHE A 113 -19.07 -2.25 6.86
CA PHE A 113 -18.29 -3.45 6.65
C PHE A 113 -17.36 -3.77 7.82
N LYS A 114 -16.83 -2.75 8.52
CA LYS A 114 -16.03 -2.93 9.73
C LYS A 114 -16.79 -3.70 10.82
N ARG A 115 -18.11 -3.48 10.95
CA ARG A 115 -18.96 -4.16 11.95
C ARG A 115 -19.15 -5.64 11.63
N ILE A 116 -19.25 -6.00 10.35
CA ILE A 116 -19.43 -7.40 9.94
C ILE A 116 -18.11 -8.13 9.63
N HIS A 117 -16.97 -7.41 9.61
CA HIS A 117 -15.65 -7.94 9.30
C HIS A 117 -15.30 -9.19 10.11
N GLN A 118 -15.47 -9.15 11.44
CA GLN A 118 -15.15 -10.30 12.31
C GLN A 118 -16.04 -11.51 12.01
N ARG A 119 -17.31 -11.29 11.70
CA ARG A 119 -18.22 -12.36 11.29
C ARG A 119 -17.78 -12.96 9.96
N GLN A 120 -17.46 -12.12 8.97
CA GLN A 120 -16.98 -12.56 7.65
C GLN A 120 -15.65 -13.33 7.72
N MET A 121 -14.75 -12.94 8.63
CA MET A 121 -13.47 -13.64 8.84
C MET A 121 -13.66 -15.13 9.18
N GLY A 122 -14.67 -15.47 9.97
CA GLY A 122 -14.95 -16.86 10.35
C GLY A 122 -15.44 -17.75 9.20
N PHE A 123 -15.84 -17.15 8.07
CA PHE A 123 -16.29 -17.88 6.88
C PHE A 123 -15.19 -18.01 5.82
N LEU A 124 -14.08 -17.29 5.96
CA LEU A 124 -12.97 -17.41 5.03
C LEU A 124 -12.16 -18.68 5.34
N PRO A 125 -11.64 -19.37 4.32
CA PRO A 125 -10.71 -20.48 4.54
C PRO A 125 -9.52 -20.04 5.38
N TYR A 126 -9.00 -20.96 6.19
CA TYR A 126 -7.86 -20.67 7.05
C TYR A 126 -6.68 -20.13 6.24
N GLY A 127 -6.13 -18.99 6.66
CA GLY A 127 -5.01 -18.34 5.98
C GLY A 127 -5.35 -17.64 4.65
N ALA A 128 -6.61 -17.62 4.20
CA ALA A 128 -7.00 -16.98 2.94
C ALA A 128 -6.57 -15.51 2.86
N GLN A 129 -6.81 -14.74 3.93
CA GLN A 129 -6.42 -13.33 3.97
C GLN A 129 -4.90 -13.14 3.97
N ARG A 130 -4.15 -14.00 4.67
CA ARG A 130 -2.68 -13.96 4.63
C ARG A 130 -2.18 -14.23 3.21
N ARG A 131 -2.71 -15.26 2.57
CA ARG A 131 -2.38 -15.60 1.18
C ARG A 131 -2.70 -14.46 0.22
N PHE A 132 -3.84 -13.80 0.42
CA PHE A 132 -4.17 -12.60 -0.34
C PHE A 132 -3.13 -11.47 -0.18
N PHE A 133 -2.65 -11.19 1.04
CA PHE A 133 -1.62 -10.17 1.22
C PHE A 133 -0.30 -10.54 0.54
N HIS A 134 0.06 -11.82 0.49
CA HIS A 134 1.21 -12.27 -0.30
C HIS A 134 0.98 -12.04 -1.80
N LEU A 135 -0.19 -12.39 -2.34
CA LEU A 135 -0.52 -12.12 -3.75
C LEU A 135 -0.51 -10.63 -4.09
N LEU A 136 -0.99 -9.78 -3.18
CA LEU A 136 -0.96 -8.33 -3.34
C LEU A 136 0.47 -7.79 -3.27
N TRP A 137 1.29 -8.36 -2.39
CA TRP A 137 2.71 -8.04 -2.28
C TRP A 137 3.45 -8.39 -3.58
N ASP A 138 3.22 -9.57 -4.13
CA ASP A 138 3.84 -10.01 -5.39
C ASP A 138 3.48 -9.05 -6.53
N ARG A 139 2.20 -8.65 -6.64
CA ARG A 139 1.76 -7.63 -7.62
C ARG A 139 2.45 -6.28 -7.45
N LEU A 140 2.74 -5.88 -6.21
CA LEU A 140 3.49 -4.65 -5.96
C LEU A 140 4.93 -4.82 -6.44
N ARG A 141 5.60 -5.94 -6.12
CA ARG A 141 6.98 -6.21 -6.56
C ARG A 141 7.10 -6.32 -8.08
N GLU A 142 6.15 -6.96 -8.74
CA GLU A 142 6.06 -7.02 -10.21
C GLU A 142 5.96 -5.64 -10.86
N ALA A 143 5.47 -4.66 -10.11
CA ALA A 143 5.33 -3.28 -10.56
C ALA A 143 6.49 -2.38 -10.12
N ASP A 144 7.55 -2.93 -9.51
CA ASP A 144 8.77 -2.17 -9.25
C ASP A 144 9.35 -1.64 -10.57
N LYS A 145 9.85 -0.40 -10.52
CA LYS A 145 10.46 0.27 -11.67
C LYS A 145 11.93 0.52 -11.42
N SER A 146 12.71 0.63 -12.49
CA SER A 146 14.08 1.10 -12.37
C SER A 146 14.11 2.60 -12.02
N THR A 147 15.22 3.07 -11.44
CA THR A 147 15.41 4.50 -11.17
C THR A 147 15.27 5.33 -12.45
N GLU A 148 15.79 4.84 -13.57
CA GLU A 148 15.78 5.49 -14.88
C GLU A 148 14.34 5.66 -15.40
N GLU A 149 13.50 4.64 -15.25
CA GLU A 149 12.09 4.69 -15.66
C GLU A 149 11.27 5.70 -14.84
N VAL A 150 11.60 5.85 -13.57
CA VAL A 150 10.94 6.82 -12.69
C VAL A 150 11.36 8.23 -13.06
N GLU A 151 12.65 8.46 -13.25
CA GLU A 151 13.20 9.77 -13.61
C GLU A 151 12.66 10.24 -14.97
N ALA A 152 12.55 9.34 -15.95
CA ALA A 152 11.94 9.63 -17.25
C ALA A 152 10.44 10.01 -17.16
N SER A 153 9.75 9.58 -16.10
CA SER A 153 8.31 9.85 -15.90
C SER A 153 8.01 11.12 -15.10
N LEU A 154 9.03 11.73 -14.48
CA LEU A 154 8.86 12.96 -13.72
C LEU A 154 8.82 14.17 -14.66
N PRO A 155 7.99 15.19 -14.36
CA PRO A 155 8.09 16.46 -15.07
C PRO A 155 9.50 17.03 -14.88
N PRO A 156 10.07 17.70 -15.90
CA PRO A 156 11.41 18.28 -15.81
C PRO A 156 11.47 19.19 -14.58
N LYS A 157 12.46 18.97 -13.71
CA LYS A 157 12.71 19.84 -12.56
C LYS A 157 12.94 21.25 -13.09
N VAL A 158 12.00 22.16 -12.84
CA VAL A 158 12.23 23.59 -13.06
C VAL A 158 13.31 23.98 -12.06
N GLU A 159 14.53 24.20 -12.55
CA GLU A 159 15.61 24.67 -11.71
C GLU A 159 15.18 25.99 -11.03
N PRO A 160 15.29 26.10 -9.69
CA PRO A 160 15.04 27.36 -9.03
C PRO A 160 16.04 28.41 -9.58
N PRO A 161 15.60 29.66 -9.82
CA PRO A 161 16.50 30.69 -10.33
C PRO A 161 17.68 30.87 -9.38
N ALA A 162 18.88 30.68 -9.92
CA ALA A 162 20.14 30.82 -9.21
C ALA A 162 20.33 32.27 -8.72
N ASN A 163 20.03 32.50 -7.44
CA ASN A 163 20.45 33.64 -6.62
C ASN A 163 20.49 33.09 -5.19
N GLY A 164 21.56 33.06 -4.40
CA GLY A 164 22.92 33.54 -4.45
C GLY A 164 23.47 33.41 -3.02
N THR A 165 24.79 33.26 -2.90
CA THR A 165 25.59 33.54 -1.68
C THR A 165 25.75 32.45 -0.61
N LEU A 166 26.84 31.71 -0.81
CA LEU A 166 27.88 31.25 0.13
C LEU A 166 27.85 31.79 1.59
N VAL A 167 27.77 30.89 2.58
CA VAL A 167 28.50 31.02 3.86
C VAL A 167 29.03 29.66 4.27
N THR A 168 30.36 29.56 4.36
CA THR A 168 31.12 28.43 4.88
C THR A 168 31.15 28.46 6.41
N GLY A 169 30.87 27.32 7.06
CA GLY A 169 31.15 27.09 8.48
C GLY A 169 31.35 25.59 8.69
N GLY A 170 32.57 25.19 9.05
CA GLY A 170 32.95 23.80 9.19
C GLY A 170 32.43 23.16 10.48
N ASP A 171 32.49 21.83 10.52
CA ASP A 171 32.93 21.14 11.73
C ASP A 171 33.38 19.72 11.39
N GLN A 172 34.50 19.35 12.00
CA GLN A 172 35.12 18.03 11.93
C GLN A 172 34.37 17.09 12.87
N ASN A 173 34.06 15.86 12.43
CA ASN A 173 34.18 14.74 13.36
C ASN A 173 34.31 13.38 12.68
N ARG A 174 35.36 12.66 13.10
CA ARG A 174 35.65 11.25 12.83
C ARG A 174 34.88 10.40 13.84
N ASN A 175 34.32 9.26 13.42
CA ASN A 175 34.46 8.01 14.19
C ASN A 175 34.04 6.75 13.43
N VAL A 176 35.04 5.91 13.17
CA VAL A 176 35.21 4.47 13.42
C VAL A 176 34.06 3.48 13.10
N GLU A 177 34.45 2.51 12.26
CA GLU A 177 33.82 1.24 11.91
C GLU A 177 33.45 0.35 13.12
N SER A 178 32.34 -0.38 13.01
CA SER A 178 32.29 -1.76 13.48
C SER A 178 31.16 -2.53 12.79
N ALA A 179 31.54 -3.59 12.09
CA ALA A 179 30.65 -4.56 11.47
C ALA A 179 30.25 -5.62 12.51
N MET A 180 28.96 -5.89 12.64
CA MET A 180 28.46 -7.10 13.29
C MET A 180 27.51 -7.80 12.31
N GLU A 181 27.96 -8.97 11.87
CA GLU A 181 27.15 -9.96 11.14
C GLU A 181 26.10 -10.52 12.10
N ILE A 182 24.84 -10.59 11.63
CA ILE A 182 23.77 -11.29 12.34
C ILE A 182 23.28 -12.40 11.42
N GLU A 183 23.45 -13.62 11.90
CA GLU A 183 23.05 -14.86 11.27
C GLU A 183 21.54 -14.89 10.97
N LYS A 184 21.21 -15.44 9.80
CA LYS A 184 19.83 -15.68 9.35
C LYS A 184 19.29 -16.93 10.04
N PRO A 185 18.13 -16.89 10.72
CA PRO A 185 17.44 -18.12 11.09
C PRO A 185 16.74 -18.71 9.86
N GLU A 186 17.08 -19.96 9.55
CA GLU A 186 16.43 -20.76 8.52
C GLU A 186 14.97 -21.02 8.87
N LEU A 187 14.06 -20.54 8.02
CA LEU A 187 12.64 -20.87 8.09
C LEU A 187 12.42 -22.23 7.41
N ASN A 188 12.31 -23.27 8.22
CA ASN A 188 11.85 -24.60 7.82
C ASN A 188 10.46 -24.51 7.18
N GLY A 189 10.43 -24.63 5.85
CA GLY A 189 9.22 -24.69 5.04
C GLY A 189 8.56 -26.06 5.13
N CYS A 190 7.47 -26.14 5.91
CA CYS A 190 6.50 -27.23 5.80
C CYS A 190 5.79 -27.09 4.44
N HIS A 191 6.21 -27.91 3.47
CA HIS A 191 5.54 -28.08 2.18
C HIS A 191 4.15 -28.69 2.41
N LYS A 192 3.14 -27.85 2.63
CA LYS A 192 1.74 -28.24 2.45
C LYS A 192 1.36 -27.97 1.00
N THR A 193 0.84 -29.02 0.38
CA THR A 193 0.25 -29.09 -0.95
C THR A 193 -0.51 -27.82 -1.33
N VAL A 194 -0.29 -27.33 -2.55
CA VAL A 194 -0.94 -26.16 -3.11
C VAL A 194 -2.43 -26.46 -3.28
N GLU A 195 -3.21 -26.27 -2.21
CA GLU A 195 -4.67 -26.21 -2.33
C GLU A 195 -5.02 -25.08 -3.30
N SER A 196 -5.81 -25.43 -4.32
CA SER A 196 -6.36 -24.50 -5.30
C SER A 196 -7.10 -23.38 -4.58
N LEU A 197 -6.79 -22.14 -4.94
CA LEU A 197 -7.42 -20.96 -4.33
C LEU A 197 -8.94 -21.00 -4.56
N PRO A 198 -9.76 -20.66 -3.54
CA PRO A 198 -11.17 -20.45 -3.74
C PRO A 198 -11.37 -19.32 -4.75
N THR A 199 -12.11 -19.61 -5.81
CA THR A 199 -12.52 -18.62 -6.82
C THR A 199 -13.79 -17.89 -6.43
N GLU A 200 -14.57 -18.47 -5.51
CA GLU A 200 -15.88 -17.98 -5.09
C GLU A 200 -16.02 -17.92 -3.56
N ARG A 201 -16.95 -17.08 -3.11
CA ARG A 201 -17.29 -16.99 -1.68
C ARG A 201 -18.16 -18.17 -1.26
N PRO A 202 -18.10 -18.57 0.03
CA PRO A 202 -19.06 -19.51 0.59
C PRO A 202 -20.50 -19.01 0.39
N VAL A 203 -21.43 -19.92 0.10
CA VAL A 203 -22.86 -19.62 -0.16
C VAL A 203 -23.52 -18.83 0.98
N ASN A 204 -23.07 -19.00 2.22
CA ASN A 204 -23.60 -18.33 3.41
C ASN A 204 -22.72 -17.18 3.90
N PHE A 205 -21.92 -16.57 3.03
CA PHE A 205 -21.04 -15.47 3.41
C PHE A 205 -21.87 -14.28 3.92
N PRO A 206 -21.61 -13.76 5.14
CA PRO A 206 -22.43 -12.70 5.71
C PRO A 206 -22.37 -11.42 4.86
N GLU A 207 -23.52 -10.90 4.46
CA GLU A 207 -23.62 -9.63 3.72
C GLU A 207 -24.22 -8.50 4.56
N SER A 208 -24.00 -7.27 4.13
CA SER A 208 -24.68 -6.10 4.70
C SER A 208 -26.14 -6.06 4.25
N SER A 209 -27.07 -5.80 5.17
CA SER A 209 -28.49 -5.54 4.84
C SER A 209 -28.72 -4.14 4.24
N ASP A 210 -27.74 -3.23 4.36
CA ASP A 210 -27.81 -1.89 3.78
C ASP A 210 -27.50 -1.94 2.27
N GLU A 211 -28.54 -1.80 1.46
CA GLU A 211 -28.46 -1.78 0.00
C GLU A 211 -27.52 -0.70 -0.54
N ALA A 212 -27.50 0.49 0.07
CA ALA A 212 -26.61 1.57 -0.37
C ALA A 212 -25.14 1.20 -0.16
N THR A 213 -24.84 0.47 0.92
CA THR A 213 -23.50 -0.05 1.21
C THR A 213 -23.11 -1.15 0.21
N ARG A 214 -24.04 -2.04 -0.16
CA ARG A 214 -23.78 -3.10 -1.14
C ARG A 214 -23.42 -2.55 -2.51
N ARG A 215 -24.07 -1.47 -2.97
CA ARG A 215 -23.78 -0.84 -4.27
C ARG A 215 -22.36 -0.29 -4.41
N VAL A 216 -21.64 -0.09 -3.30
CA VAL A 216 -20.24 0.32 -3.31
C VAL A 216 -19.31 -0.87 -3.62
N LEU A 217 -19.76 -2.09 -3.35
CA LEU A 217 -19.12 -3.32 -3.83
C LEU A 217 -19.67 -3.62 -5.23
N PRO A 218 -18.81 -3.76 -6.24
CA PRO A 218 -19.24 -4.26 -7.54
C PRO A 218 -19.26 -5.79 -7.58
#